data_AF-A0A5E4GJK6-F1
#
_entry.id   AF-A0A5E4GJK6-F1
#
_cell.length_a   1.000
_cell.length_b   1.000
_cell.length_c   1.000
_cell.angle_alpha   90.00
_cell.angle_beta   90.00
_cell.angle_gamma   90.00
#
_symmetry.space_group_name_H-M   'P 1'
#
loop_
_entity.id
_entity.type
_entity.pdbx_description
1 polymer ?
#
loop_
_entity_poly.entity_id
_entity_poly.type
_entity_poly.pdbx_seq_one_letter_code
_entity_poly.pdbx_strand_id
1 'polypeptide(L)'
;GCRPVIGLDGCHVKGPYPGQILTAVGVDGNNGSFPIAYAVVEIENLKITNGLSYVFISDKQKGLIPAIETLLPTVEHMMCVRHLHNNFRSAHSGVALKHILWAAARATTMPCKIPAKNWSRSHFDTRFKCDLLLNNLCESFNSAIVDRIRVLVMLRMANRRAACQKWKHPVGPRIFKIIEKNKLDASTCIPRLAGLQTYQVTHMYGGEFVVDLRARTCSCRRWDLCGIPCGHAISAIFQRDESPIDYVDECYKPATYMKSYGPMIYPIPSMDQWAKSGHPPIHPPTVRVQPGRPKKTRSKEPAEIVVPPPPPPHPMPPNYVQPRDKLRRLFIKITCRRCGQSGHNRATCDRHSSEKQQANASVAQKEVHTEGGAVR
;
A
#
# COMPACT_ATOMS: atom_id res chain seq x y z
N GLY A 1 -5.57 13.61 14.57
CA GLY A 1 -5.43 14.43 13.36
C GLY A 1 -5.57 13.56 12.15
N CYS A 2 -4.59 12.69 11.92
CA CYS A 2 -4.66 11.64 10.91
C CYS A 2 -5.69 10.59 11.35
N ARG A 3 -6.35 9.92 10.39
CA ARG A 3 -7.21 8.76 10.69
C ARG A 3 -6.34 7.63 11.24
N PRO A 4 -6.88 6.76 12.11
CA PRO A 4 -6.11 5.71 12.79
C PRO A 4 -5.79 4.53 11.87
N VAL A 5 -5.40 4.79 10.62
CA VAL A 5 -4.99 3.80 9.62
C VAL A 5 -3.59 4.10 9.13
N ILE A 6 -2.72 3.09 9.12
CA ILE A 6 -1.33 3.21 8.68
C ILE A 6 -1.08 2.19 7.59
N GLY A 7 -0.78 2.69 6.40
CA GLY A 7 -0.18 1.89 5.33
C GLY A 7 1.30 1.73 5.57
N LEU A 8 1.80 0.52 5.39
CA LEU A 8 3.23 0.21 5.41
C LEU A 8 3.65 -0.37 4.06
N ASP A 9 4.78 0.10 3.54
CA ASP A 9 5.37 -0.43 2.31
C ASP A 9 6.90 -0.24 2.32
N GLY A 10 7.59 -1.12 1.59
CA GLY A 10 9.03 -1.10 1.40
C GLY A 10 9.36 -1.00 -0.09
N CYS A 11 10.23 -0.05 -0.47
CA CYS A 11 10.76 0.04 -1.83
C CYS A 11 12.28 -0.08 -1.85
N HIS A 12 12.82 -0.74 -2.88
CA HIS A 12 14.27 -0.89 -3.04
C HIS A 12 14.88 0.40 -3.59
N VAL A 13 15.93 0.87 -2.93
CA VAL A 13 16.72 2.01 -3.41
C VAL A 13 17.70 1.51 -4.46
N LYS A 14 17.75 2.19 -5.61
CA LYS A 14 18.76 1.98 -6.64
C LYS A 14 19.84 3.04 -6.45
N GLY A 15 21.04 2.62 -6.07
CA GLY A 15 22.16 3.53 -5.83
C GLY A 15 23.45 2.77 -5.52
N PRO A 16 24.56 3.50 -5.27
CA PRO A 16 25.83 2.89 -4.89
C PRO A 16 25.75 2.08 -3.59
N TYR A 17 24.80 2.42 -2.72
CA TYR A 17 24.50 1.70 -1.48
C TYR A 17 23.12 1.02 -1.61
N PRO A 18 23.07 -0.31 -1.86
CA PRO A 18 21.81 -1.03 -1.96
C PRO A 18 21.14 -1.08 -0.58
N GLY A 19 19.85 -0.74 -0.55
CA GLY A 19 19.05 -0.73 0.68
C GLY A 19 17.57 -0.67 0.38
N GLN A 20 16.75 -0.54 1.42
CA GLN A 20 15.31 -0.41 1.32
C GLN A 20 14.85 0.85 2.05
N ILE A 21 13.90 1.57 1.45
CA ILE A 21 13.16 2.61 2.15
C ILE A 21 11.85 1.99 2.61
N LEU A 22 11.66 1.96 3.93
CA LEU A 22 10.38 1.66 4.54
C LEU A 22 9.62 2.96 4.74
N THR A 23 8.34 2.96 4.40
CA THR A 23 7.46 4.10 4.62
C THR A 23 6.23 3.71 5.41
N ALA A 24 5.82 4.62 6.29
CA ALA A 24 4.55 4.60 6.98
C ALA A 24 3.73 5.80 6.51
N VAL A 25 2.59 5.52 5.88
CA VAL A 25 1.71 6.55 5.29
C VAL A 25 0.31 6.38 5.87
N GLY A 26 -0.17 7.40 6.54
CA GLY A 26 -1.55 7.47 7.02
C GLY A 26 -2.50 8.10 6.01
N VAL A 27 -3.76 8.22 6.43
CA VAL A 27 -4.83 8.87 5.64
C VAL A 27 -5.34 10.11 6.37
N ASP A 28 -5.27 11.25 5.71
CA ASP A 28 -5.76 12.51 6.27
C ASP A 28 -7.30 12.58 6.28
N GLY A 29 -7.85 13.60 6.96
CA GLY A 29 -9.30 13.88 7.02
C GLY A 29 -9.93 14.34 5.69
N ASN A 30 -9.20 14.29 4.58
CA ASN A 30 -9.70 14.52 3.23
C ASN A 30 -9.38 13.34 2.30
N ASN A 31 -9.15 12.14 2.84
CA ASN A 31 -8.77 10.94 2.09
C ASN A 31 -7.50 11.12 1.23
N GLY A 32 -6.57 11.96 1.65
CA GLY A 32 -5.23 12.15 1.10
C GLY A 32 -4.17 11.34 1.84
N SER A 33 -3.03 11.09 1.20
CA SER A 33 -1.88 10.47 1.86
C SER A 33 -1.19 11.44 2.82
N PHE A 34 -0.89 10.96 4.02
CA PHE A 34 -0.17 11.67 5.05
C PHE A 34 1.11 10.90 5.41
N PRO A 35 2.31 11.36 5.01
CA PRO A 35 3.56 10.73 5.40
C PRO A 35 3.74 10.82 6.93
N ILE A 36 3.84 9.67 7.60
CA ILE A 36 4.05 9.61 9.05
C ILE A 36 5.55 9.45 9.34
N ALA A 37 6.17 8.44 8.73
CA ALA A 37 7.58 8.14 8.92
C ALA A 37 8.17 7.50 7.67
N TYR A 38 9.47 7.64 7.51
CA TYR A 38 10.26 6.88 6.56
C TYR A 38 11.59 6.50 7.20
N ALA A 39 12.15 5.36 6.79
CA ALA A 39 13.43 4.87 7.27
C ALA A 39 14.20 4.25 6.11
N VAL A 40 15.48 4.57 6.00
CA VAL A 40 16.42 3.85 5.14
C VAL A 40 17.00 2.72 5.97
N VAL A 41 16.76 1.48 5.55
CA VAL A 41 17.18 0.27 6.28
C VAL A 41 17.92 -0.68 5.35
N GLU A 42 18.85 -1.44 5.91
CA GLU A 42 19.49 -2.56 5.20
C GLU A 42 18.60 -3.81 5.15
N ILE A 43 17.78 -4.00 6.21
CA ILE A 43 16.91 -5.15 6.44
C ILE A 43 15.58 -4.64 7.00
N GLU A 44 14.46 -5.27 6.63
CA GLU A 44 13.12 -5.00 7.19
C GLU A 44 13.07 -5.33 8.70
N ASN A 45 13.51 -4.42 9.55
CA ASN A 45 13.39 -4.53 11.01
C ASN A 45 12.56 -3.37 11.55
N LEU A 46 11.29 -3.64 11.84
CA LEU A 46 10.39 -2.69 12.49
C LEU A 46 10.56 -2.80 14.02
N LYS A 47 10.59 -1.67 14.73
CA LYS A 47 10.45 -1.61 16.19
C LYS A 47 9.33 -0.62 16.51
N ILE A 48 8.09 -1.10 16.52
CA ILE A 48 6.92 -0.28 16.83
C ILE A 48 6.55 -0.56 18.30
N THR A 49 6.57 0.48 19.13
CA THR A 49 6.35 0.36 20.58
C THR A 49 4.93 0.70 21.04
N ASN A 50 4.04 1.12 20.13
CA ASN A 50 2.67 1.49 20.50
C ASN A 50 1.66 1.22 19.35
N GLY A 51 0.91 0.12 19.44
CA GLY A 51 -0.02 -0.31 18.38
C GLY A 51 -1.52 -0.23 18.73
N LEU A 52 -1.89 0.01 20.00
CA LEU A 52 -3.26 -0.25 20.48
C LEU A 52 -4.36 0.66 19.89
N SER A 53 -3.99 1.72 19.16
CA SER A 53 -4.92 2.72 18.60
C SER A 53 -4.99 2.78 17.07
N TYR A 54 -4.30 1.89 16.34
CA TYR A 54 -4.22 1.95 14.87
C TYR A 54 -4.65 0.66 14.20
N VAL A 55 -5.10 0.75 12.95
CA VAL A 55 -5.23 -0.39 12.03
C VAL A 55 -4.11 -0.29 10.98
N PHE A 56 -3.43 -1.40 10.72
CA PHE A 56 -2.38 -1.42 9.71
C PHE A 56 -2.91 -2.01 8.40
N ILE A 57 -2.54 -1.43 7.27
CA ILE A 57 -2.72 -2.06 5.96
C ILE A 57 -1.36 -2.31 5.34
N SER A 58 -1.13 -3.52 4.86
CA SER A 58 0.10 -3.81 4.16
C SER A 58 -0.08 -4.76 2.99
N ASP A 59 0.98 -4.83 2.22
CA ASP A 59 1.13 -5.82 1.19
C ASP A 59 1.65 -7.12 1.81
N LYS A 60 1.40 -8.25 1.17
CA LYS A 60 1.83 -9.58 1.64
C LYS A 60 3.34 -9.79 1.44
N GLN A 61 4.14 -8.78 1.77
CA GLN A 61 5.60 -8.87 1.76
C GLN A 61 6.04 -9.77 2.92
N LYS A 62 7.05 -10.60 2.65
CA LYS A 62 7.38 -11.76 3.50
C LYS A 62 7.89 -11.39 4.89
N GLY A 63 8.49 -10.21 5.08
CA GLY A 63 8.98 -9.77 6.39
C GLY A 63 7.95 -8.96 7.19
N LEU A 64 7.05 -8.25 6.52
CA LEU A 64 6.19 -7.28 7.18
C LEU A 64 5.06 -7.90 8.01
N ILE A 65 4.43 -8.98 7.52
CA ILE A 65 3.33 -9.65 8.26
C ILE A 65 3.85 -10.26 9.57
N PRO A 66 4.93 -11.10 9.57
CA PRO A 66 5.49 -11.62 10.81
C PRO A 66 5.94 -10.51 11.77
N ALA A 67 6.49 -9.41 11.26
CA ALA A 67 6.90 -8.29 12.08
C ALA A 67 5.71 -7.62 12.78
N ILE A 68 4.59 -7.40 12.08
CA ILE A 68 3.37 -6.85 12.70
C ILE A 68 2.79 -7.83 13.73
N GLU A 69 2.70 -9.12 13.41
CA GLU A 69 2.16 -10.12 14.35
C GLU A 69 3.02 -10.26 15.61
N THR A 70 4.35 -10.17 15.48
CA THR A 70 5.28 -10.29 16.61
C THR A 70 5.28 -9.03 17.48
N LEU A 71 5.31 -7.85 16.85
CA LEU A 71 5.45 -6.57 17.56
C LEU A 71 4.12 -6.04 18.07
N LEU A 72 3.03 -6.33 17.36
CA LEU A 72 1.70 -5.77 17.56
C LEU A 72 0.60 -6.86 17.48
N PRO A 73 0.65 -7.91 18.32
CA PRO A 73 -0.22 -9.09 18.21
C PRO A 73 -1.71 -8.79 18.38
N THR A 74 -2.05 -7.70 19.07
CA THR A 74 -3.43 -7.28 19.35
C THR A 74 -4.02 -6.36 18.28
N VAL A 75 -3.23 -5.99 17.27
CA VAL A 75 -3.63 -4.98 16.29
C VAL A 75 -4.33 -5.61 15.10
N GLU A 76 -5.41 -4.97 14.65
CA GLU A 76 -6.06 -5.32 13.41
C GLU A 76 -5.14 -5.03 12.22
N HIS A 77 -4.86 -6.08 11.44
CA HIS A 77 -4.05 -6.01 10.23
C HIS A 77 -4.91 -6.32 9.00
N MET A 78 -5.03 -5.33 8.12
CA MET A 78 -5.70 -5.43 6.84
C MET A 78 -4.70 -5.82 5.74
N MET A 79 -5.10 -6.75 4.90
CA MET A 79 -4.38 -7.15 3.70
C MET A 79 -4.89 -6.36 2.51
N CYS A 80 -3.95 -5.79 1.75
CA CYS A 80 -4.27 -5.14 0.49
C CYS A 80 -4.92 -6.13 -0.51
N VAL A 81 -6.17 -5.89 -0.89
CA VAL A 81 -6.96 -6.78 -1.76
C VAL A 81 -6.35 -6.90 -3.15
N ARG A 82 -5.65 -5.86 -3.62
CA ARG A 82 -4.89 -5.90 -4.88
C ARG A 82 -3.78 -6.95 -4.84
N HIS A 83 -3.07 -7.05 -3.72
CA HIS A 83 -2.02 -8.03 -3.53
C HIS A 83 -2.59 -9.44 -3.34
N LEU A 84 -3.71 -9.56 -2.63
CA LEU A 84 -4.46 -10.82 -2.57
C LEU A 84 -4.86 -11.28 -3.97
N HIS A 85 -5.34 -10.36 -4.82
CA HIS A 85 -5.68 -10.62 -6.20
C HIS A 85 -4.48 -11.08 -7.04
N ASN A 86 -3.37 -10.37 -6.96
CA ASN A 86 -2.17 -10.72 -7.73
C ASN A 86 -1.61 -12.09 -7.35
N ASN A 87 -1.75 -12.50 -6.08
CA ASN A 87 -1.31 -13.82 -5.60
C ASN A 87 -2.15 -14.98 -6.15
N PHE A 88 -3.47 -14.83 -6.26
CA PHE A 88 -4.30 -15.91 -6.83
C PHE A 88 -4.32 -15.87 -8.37
N ARG A 89 -4.09 -14.69 -8.98
CA ARG A 89 -4.06 -14.52 -10.45
C ARG A 89 -3.05 -15.46 -11.12
N SER A 90 -1.96 -15.80 -10.45
CA SER A 90 -0.98 -16.76 -10.98
C SER A 90 -1.54 -18.17 -11.14
N ALA A 91 -2.57 -18.54 -10.37
CA ALA A 91 -3.26 -19.82 -10.47
C ALA A 91 -4.59 -19.71 -11.23
N HIS A 92 -5.24 -18.53 -11.20
CA HIS A 92 -6.53 -18.30 -11.84
C HIS A 92 -6.52 -16.95 -12.58
N SER A 93 -6.28 -16.98 -13.89
CA SER A 93 -6.16 -15.78 -14.72
C SER A 93 -7.50 -15.17 -15.13
N GLY A 94 -8.62 -15.85 -14.86
CA GLY A 94 -9.97 -15.43 -15.26
C GLY A 94 -10.49 -14.19 -14.53
N VAL A 95 -11.24 -13.34 -15.27
CA VAL A 95 -11.80 -12.08 -14.76
C VAL A 95 -12.98 -12.31 -13.78
N ALA A 96 -13.68 -13.44 -13.90
CA ALA A 96 -14.80 -13.76 -13.02
C ALA A 96 -14.40 -13.80 -11.54
N LEU A 97 -13.29 -14.49 -11.21
CA LEU A 97 -12.81 -14.59 -9.83
C LEU A 97 -12.33 -13.24 -9.29
N LYS A 98 -11.78 -12.38 -10.16
CA LYS A 98 -11.48 -10.98 -9.80
C LYS A 98 -12.74 -10.25 -9.37
N HIS A 99 -13.82 -10.32 -10.16
CA HIS A 99 -15.07 -9.62 -9.84
C HIS A 99 -15.69 -10.16 -8.54
N ILE A 100 -15.71 -11.47 -8.34
CA ILE A 100 -16.21 -12.10 -7.11
C ILE A 100 -15.38 -11.67 -5.90
N LEU A 101 -14.03 -11.70 -5.98
CA LEU A 101 -13.19 -11.23 -4.88
C LEU A 101 -13.48 -9.77 -4.54
N TRP A 102 -13.58 -8.91 -5.55
CA TRP A 102 -13.86 -7.48 -5.33
C TRP A 102 -15.26 -7.25 -4.74
N ALA A 103 -16.26 -8.03 -5.15
CA ALA A 103 -17.60 -7.98 -4.56
C ALA A 103 -17.55 -8.42 -3.08
N ALA A 104 -16.90 -9.54 -2.77
CA ALA A 104 -16.74 -10.03 -1.41
C ALA A 104 -15.93 -9.07 -0.51
N ALA A 105 -14.88 -8.46 -1.05
CA ALA A 105 -14.06 -7.50 -0.31
C ALA A 105 -14.81 -6.19 -0.02
N ARG A 106 -15.65 -5.73 -0.97
CA ARG A 106 -16.45 -4.50 -0.84
C ARG A 106 -17.70 -4.68 -0.01
N ALA A 107 -18.19 -5.91 0.15
CA ALA A 107 -19.37 -6.21 0.96
C ALA A 107 -19.17 -5.70 2.39
N THR A 108 -20.12 -4.88 2.85
CA THR A 108 -20.11 -4.29 4.20
C THR A 108 -20.92 -5.11 5.20
N THR A 109 -21.77 -6.00 4.70
CA THR A 109 -22.58 -6.94 5.47
C THR A 109 -22.39 -8.32 4.82
N MET A 110 -21.97 -9.33 5.58
CA MET A 110 -21.82 -10.70 5.10
C MET A 110 -22.66 -11.67 5.96
N PRO A 111 -23.36 -12.65 5.35
CA PRO A 111 -24.06 -13.71 6.08
C PRO A 111 -23.23 -15.02 6.30
N CYS A 112 -21.93 -15.09 5.97
CA CYS A 112 -21.24 -16.38 5.80
C CYS A 112 -19.85 -16.51 6.45
N LYS A 113 -19.61 -17.73 6.97
CA LYS A 113 -18.49 -18.30 7.76
C LYS A 113 -17.11 -18.35 7.07
N ILE A 114 -16.82 -17.46 6.13
CA ILE A 114 -15.51 -17.43 5.45
C ILE A 114 -14.55 -16.59 6.29
N PRO A 115 -13.31 -17.05 6.58
CA PRO A 115 -12.31 -16.23 7.26
C PRO A 115 -11.88 -15.06 6.35
N ALA A 116 -12.64 -13.97 6.42
CA ALA A 116 -12.42 -12.74 5.66
C ALA A 116 -11.98 -11.55 6.53
N LYS A 117 -11.61 -11.84 7.79
CA LYS A 117 -11.28 -10.87 8.85
C LYS A 117 -10.35 -9.75 8.37
N ASN A 118 -9.34 -10.08 7.57
CA ASN A 118 -8.28 -9.15 7.23
C ASN A 118 -8.44 -8.52 5.83
N TRP A 119 -9.47 -8.81 5.05
CA TRP A 119 -9.54 -8.31 3.66
C TRP A 119 -10.94 -7.93 3.17
N SER A 120 -11.99 -8.13 3.97
CA SER A 120 -13.36 -7.72 3.64
C SER A 120 -13.89 -6.69 4.63
N ARG A 121 -14.51 -5.62 4.08
CA ARG A 121 -15.13 -4.55 4.87
C ARG A 121 -16.15 -5.04 5.89
N SER A 122 -16.83 -6.15 5.59
CA SER A 122 -17.81 -6.77 6.49
C SER A 122 -17.24 -7.18 7.85
N HIS A 123 -15.93 -7.39 7.95
CA HIS A 123 -15.26 -7.82 9.17
C HIS A 123 -14.40 -6.74 9.82
N PHE A 124 -14.24 -5.58 9.17
CA PHE A 124 -13.44 -4.49 9.71
C PHE A 124 -14.13 -3.85 10.92
N ASP A 125 -13.31 -3.47 11.90
CA ASP A 125 -13.80 -2.73 13.06
C ASP A 125 -14.21 -1.31 12.65
N THR A 126 -15.37 -0.90 13.13
CA THR A 126 -15.99 0.39 12.83
C THR A 126 -15.38 1.55 13.64
N ARG A 127 -14.63 1.25 14.71
CA ARG A 127 -13.99 2.26 15.56
C ARG A 127 -12.95 3.10 14.82
N PHE A 128 -12.32 2.53 13.79
CA PHE A 128 -11.24 3.19 13.05
C PHE A 128 -11.75 4.11 11.94
N LYS A 129 -13.05 4.06 11.65
CA LYS A 129 -13.66 4.77 10.52
C LYS A 129 -12.87 4.55 9.23
N CYS A 130 -12.45 3.31 8.96
CA CYS A 130 -11.66 2.92 7.80
C CYS A 130 -12.36 1.88 6.91
N ASP A 131 -12.57 2.21 5.64
CA ASP A 131 -13.10 1.30 4.62
C ASP A 131 -12.07 0.99 3.51
N LEU A 132 -10.79 1.27 3.75
CA LEU A 132 -9.73 1.12 2.76
C LEU A 132 -9.43 -0.36 2.49
N LEU A 133 -9.35 -0.71 1.21
CA LEU A 133 -9.02 -2.08 0.75
C LEU A 133 -7.67 -2.13 0.01
N LEU A 134 -7.02 -0.97 -0.15
CA LEU A 134 -5.86 -0.80 -1.00
C LEU A 134 -4.77 0.01 -0.29
N ASN A 135 -3.52 -0.42 -0.49
CA ASN A 135 -2.33 0.28 -0.02
C ASN A 135 -1.79 1.31 -1.05
N ASN A 136 -2.66 1.81 -1.94
CA ASN A 136 -2.26 2.72 -3.03
C ASN A 136 -1.56 4.01 -2.52
N LEU A 137 -1.82 4.41 -1.27
CA LEU A 137 -1.25 5.63 -0.69
C LEU A 137 0.26 5.47 -0.43
N CYS A 138 0.71 4.28 -0.05
CA CYS A 138 2.12 3.96 0.10
C CYS A 138 2.80 3.83 -1.25
N GLU A 139 2.21 3.10 -2.19
CA GLU A 139 2.75 2.95 -3.56
C GLU A 139 2.98 4.33 -4.22
N SER A 140 2.00 5.23 -4.09
CA SER A 140 2.08 6.59 -4.64
C SER A 140 3.13 7.44 -3.92
N PHE A 141 3.31 7.27 -2.62
CA PHE A 141 4.32 8.00 -1.86
C PHE A 141 5.73 7.51 -2.20
N ASN A 142 5.93 6.20 -2.21
CA ASN A 142 7.19 5.55 -2.55
C ASN A 142 7.69 5.91 -3.95
N SER A 143 6.78 6.03 -4.91
CA SER A 143 7.12 6.47 -6.28
C SER A 143 7.62 7.92 -6.34
N ALA A 144 7.31 8.76 -5.34
CA ALA A 144 7.71 10.16 -5.30
C ALA A 144 8.99 10.42 -4.49
N ILE A 145 9.53 9.39 -3.83
CA ILE A 145 10.74 9.45 -3.00
C ILE A 145 11.97 9.34 -3.90
N VAL A 146 12.35 10.45 -4.55
CA VAL A 146 13.62 10.56 -5.27
C VAL A 146 14.37 11.77 -4.73
N ASP A 147 15.55 11.50 -4.13
CA ASP A 147 16.61 12.38 -3.59
C ASP A 147 16.25 13.54 -2.64
N ARG A 148 14.98 13.94 -2.47
CA ARG A 148 14.61 15.11 -1.64
C ARG A 148 13.34 14.91 -0.82
N ILE A 149 13.26 13.79 -0.10
CA ILE A 149 12.10 13.42 0.75
C ILE A 149 11.71 14.56 1.69
N ARG A 150 12.69 15.18 2.38
CA ARG A 150 12.44 16.28 3.31
C ARG A 150 11.72 17.45 2.64
N VAL A 151 12.21 17.90 1.49
CA VAL A 151 11.62 19.04 0.76
C VAL A 151 10.22 18.69 0.28
N LEU A 152 10.03 17.47 -0.22
CA LEU A 152 8.73 17.00 -0.67
C LEU A 152 7.69 17.00 0.46
N VAL A 153 8.05 16.44 1.63
CA VAL A 153 7.14 16.40 2.78
C VAL A 153 6.90 17.81 3.32
N MET A 154 7.94 18.65 3.43
CA MET A 154 7.82 20.05 3.86
C MET A 154 6.84 20.85 2.99
N LEU A 155 7.03 20.84 1.66
CA LEU A 155 6.15 21.54 0.73
C LEU A 155 4.73 20.96 0.75
N ARG A 156 4.58 19.64 0.87
CA ARG A 156 3.27 19.00 1.04
C ARG A 156 2.56 19.53 2.29
N MET A 157 3.22 19.56 3.44
CA MET A 157 2.64 20.05 4.70
C MET A 157 2.18 21.51 4.55
N ALA A 158 3.03 22.38 3.99
CA ALA A 158 2.70 23.78 3.74
C ALA A 158 1.48 23.93 2.80
N ASN A 159 1.48 23.22 1.67
CA ASN A 159 0.40 23.25 0.70
C ASN A 159 -0.93 22.74 1.28
N ARG A 160 -0.90 21.72 2.15
CA ARG A 160 -2.11 21.20 2.80
C ARG A 160 -2.71 22.18 3.82
N ARG A 161 -1.87 22.88 4.59
CA ARG A 161 -2.34 23.97 5.48
C ARG A 161 -3.04 25.07 4.68
N ALA A 162 -2.36 25.58 3.65
CA ALA A 162 -2.92 26.63 2.79
C ALA A 162 -4.20 26.18 2.07
N ALA A 163 -4.27 24.91 1.67
CA ALA A 163 -5.47 24.35 1.05
C ALA A 163 -6.65 24.28 2.03
N CYS A 164 -6.43 23.90 3.29
CA CYS A 164 -7.49 23.79 4.30
C CYS A 164 -8.17 25.12 4.59
N GLN A 165 -7.40 26.22 4.62
CA GLN A 165 -7.93 27.58 4.78
C GLN A 165 -8.87 28.00 3.63
N LYS A 166 -8.76 27.37 2.46
CA LYS A 166 -9.55 27.67 1.27
C LYS A 166 -10.76 26.73 1.09
N TRP A 167 -11.05 25.87 2.07
CA TRP A 167 -12.20 24.98 1.97
C TRP A 167 -13.51 25.77 2.06
N LYS A 168 -14.41 25.50 1.13
CA LYS A 168 -15.73 26.17 1.06
C LYS A 168 -16.77 25.56 1.99
N HIS A 169 -16.50 24.37 2.51
CA HIS A 169 -17.43 23.59 3.31
C HIS A 169 -16.76 23.15 4.63
N PRO A 170 -17.54 22.80 5.66
CA PRO A 170 -17.03 22.23 6.92
C PRO A 170 -16.35 20.84 6.81
N VAL A 171 -15.99 20.42 5.60
CA VAL A 171 -15.28 19.19 5.26
C VAL A 171 -14.42 19.43 4.01
N GLY A 172 -13.41 18.59 3.80
CA GLY A 172 -12.54 18.70 2.63
C GLY A 172 -13.26 18.39 1.31
N PRO A 173 -12.75 18.89 0.17
CA PRO A 173 -13.41 18.77 -1.13
C PRO A 173 -13.60 17.31 -1.61
N ARG A 174 -12.75 16.36 -1.17
CA ARG A 174 -12.94 14.95 -1.53
C ARG A 174 -14.07 14.32 -0.73
N ILE A 175 -14.21 14.68 0.54
CA ILE A 175 -15.29 14.23 1.41
C ILE A 175 -16.61 14.83 0.95
N PHE A 176 -16.63 16.13 0.64
CA PHE A 176 -17.80 16.78 0.07
C PHE A 176 -18.30 16.07 -1.19
N LYS A 177 -17.41 15.72 -2.13
CA LYS A 177 -17.77 14.94 -3.33
C LYS A 177 -18.39 13.57 -3.01
N ILE A 178 -17.94 12.91 -1.94
CA ILE A 178 -18.53 11.62 -1.50
C ILE A 178 -19.94 11.86 -0.97
N ILE A 179 -20.14 12.91 -0.16
CA ILE A 179 -21.47 13.27 0.36
C ILE A 179 -22.41 13.58 -0.80
N GLU A 180 -22.02 14.41 -1.76
CA GLU A 180 -22.85 14.73 -2.93
C GLU A 180 -23.23 13.48 -3.73
N LYS A 181 -22.30 12.53 -3.90
CA LYS A 181 -22.63 11.24 -4.51
C LYS A 181 -23.65 10.47 -3.67
N ASN A 182 -23.47 10.39 -2.36
CA ASN A 182 -24.39 9.68 -1.47
C ASN A 182 -25.77 10.35 -1.41
N LYS A 183 -25.87 11.67 -1.61
CA LYS A 183 -27.15 12.38 -1.76
C LYS A 183 -27.93 11.91 -2.99
N LEU A 184 -27.24 11.65 -4.11
CA LEU A 184 -27.87 11.08 -5.29
C LEU A 184 -28.41 9.67 -4.99
N ASP A 185 -27.62 8.84 -4.31
CA ASP A 185 -28.06 7.51 -3.86
C ASP A 185 -29.27 7.59 -2.92
N ALA A 186 -29.37 8.63 -2.09
CA ALA A 186 -30.49 8.85 -1.16
C ALA A 186 -31.82 9.06 -1.88
N SER A 187 -31.83 9.52 -3.14
CA SER A 187 -33.07 9.67 -3.92
C SER A 187 -33.78 8.33 -4.19
N THR A 188 -33.04 7.21 -4.08
CA THR A 188 -33.57 5.85 -4.23
C THR A 188 -33.96 5.20 -2.90
N CYS A 189 -34.07 5.99 -1.83
CA CYS A 189 -34.33 5.52 -0.47
C CYS A 189 -35.60 6.17 0.09
N ILE A 190 -36.49 5.36 0.66
CA ILE A 190 -37.74 5.82 1.27
C ILE A 190 -37.66 5.61 2.79
N PRO A 191 -37.40 6.67 3.57
CA PRO A 191 -37.32 6.58 5.02
C PRO A 191 -38.71 6.56 5.67
N ARG A 192 -38.89 5.72 6.71
CA ARG A 192 -40.05 5.69 7.60
C ARG A 192 -39.58 5.82 9.03
N LEU A 193 -40.05 6.85 9.74
CA LEU A 193 -39.67 7.10 11.12
C LEU A 193 -40.31 6.03 12.03
N ALA A 194 -39.47 5.35 12.82
CA ALA A 194 -39.92 4.44 13.88
C ALA A 194 -40.07 5.19 15.23
N GLY A 195 -39.18 6.15 15.51
CA GLY A 195 -39.17 6.95 16.74
C GLY A 195 -37.74 7.28 17.19
N LEU A 196 -37.54 8.28 18.08
CA LEU A 196 -36.24 8.63 18.69
C LEU A 196 -35.06 8.90 17.72
N GLN A 197 -35.35 9.26 16.46
CA GLN A 197 -34.41 9.38 15.32
C GLN A 197 -33.91 8.05 14.72
N THR A 198 -34.65 6.97 14.95
CA THR A 198 -34.50 5.68 14.29
C THR A 198 -35.48 5.56 13.13
N TYR A 199 -34.98 5.09 11.99
CA TYR A 199 -35.73 4.96 10.75
C TYR A 199 -35.58 3.55 10.18
N GLN A 200 -36.67 3.05 9.61
CA GLN A 200 -36.64 1.95 8.66
C GLN A 200 -36.63 2.57 7.25
N VAL A 201 -35.61 2.23 6.45
CA VAL A 201 -35.42 2.78 5.11
C VAL A 201 -35.54 1.67 4.08
N THR A 202 -36.55 1.77 3.22
CA THR A 202 -36.70 0.89 2.04
C THR A 202 -35.83 1.43 0.92
N HIS A 203 -34.99 0.58 0.33
CA HIS A 203 -34.19 0.93 -0.84
C HIS A 203 -34.89 0.42 -2.12
N MET A 204 -34.98 1.24 -3.17
CA MET A 204 -35.75 0.92 -4.38
C MET A 204 -35.25 -0.33 -5.12
N TYR A 205 -33.96 -0.65 -5.01
CA TYR A 205 -33.37 -1.88 -5.58
C TYR A 205 -33.47 -3.10 -4.64
N GLY A 206 -34.29 -3.00 -3.59
CA GLY A 206 -34.53 -4.04 -2.60
C GLY A 206 -33.75 -3.84 -1.30
N GLY A 207 -34.32 -4.39 -0.22
CA GLY A 207 -33.75 -4.36 1.13
C GLY A 207 -34.38 -3.31 2.04
N GLU A 208 -34.43 -3.65 3.33
CA GLU A 208 -34.86 -2.78 4.43
C GLU A 208 -33.65 -2.52 5.32
N PHE A 209 -33.40 -1.24 5.62
CA PHE A 209 -32.23 -0.83 6.40
C PHE A 209 -32.67 -0.06 7.63
N VAL A 210 -32.04 -0.37 8.77
CA VAL A 210 -32.24 0.37 10.01
C VAL A 210 -31.20 1.47 10.06
N VAL A 211 -31.64 2.71 10.25
CA VAL A 211 -30.79 3.88 10.42
C VAL A 211 -31.06 4.46 11.80
N ASP A 212 -30.02 4.73 12.57
CA ASP A 212 -30.09 5.46 13.82
C ASP A 212 -29.21 6.71 13.70
N LEU A 213 -29.86 7.88 13.63
CA LEU A 213 -29.14 9.14 13.45
C LEU A 213 -28.41 9.58 14.71
N ARG A 214 -28.90 9.22 15.90
CA ARG A 214 -28.29 9.55 17.18
C ARG A 214 -27.02 8.73 17.39
N ALA A 215 -27.12 7.42 17.17
CA ALA A 215 -25.97 6.51 17.21
C ALA A 215 -25.01 6.71 16.02
N ARG A 216 -25.46 7.42 14.98
CA ARG A 216 -24.75 7.62 13.70
C ARG A 216 -24.43 6.29 13.02
N THR A 217 -25.42 5.40 12.98
CA THR A 217 -25.26 4.06 12.44
C THR A 217 -26.27 3.74 11.34
N CYS A 218 -25.91 2.78 10.49
CA CYS A 218 -26.83 2.22 9.51
C CYS A 218 -26.54 0.73 9.35
N SER A 219 -27.59 -0.11 9.30
CA SER A 219 -27.44 -1.56 9.14
C SER A 219 -26.74 -2.00 7.85
N CYS A 220 -26.60 -1.11 6.85
CA CYS A 220 -25.76 -1.35 5.68
C CYS A 220 -24.25 -1.28 5.98
N ARG A 221 -23.86 -0.91 7.21
CA ARG A 221 -22.51 -0.74 7.76
C ARG A 221 -21.59 0.27 7.08
N ARG A 222 -22.02 0.91 5.98
CA ARG A 222 -21.20 1.91 5.27
C ARG A 222 -20.89 3.11 6.17
N TRP A 223 -21.90 3.66 6.83
CA TRP A 223 -21.71 4.82 7.71
C TRP A 223 -20.84 4.47 8.92
N ASP A 224 -21.09 3.31 9.54
CA ASP A 224 -20.30 2.82 10.68
C ASP A 224 -18.81 2.70 10.33
N LEU A 225 -18.51 2.14 9.14
CA LEU A 225 -17.17 1.84 8.67
C LEU A 225 -16.39 3.06 8.21
N CYS A 226 -17.02 4.03 7.53
CA CYS A 226 -16.28 5.18 6.98
C CYS A 226 -16.58 6.48 7.69
N GLY A 227 -17.57 6.56 8.59
CA GLY A 227 -17.93 7.80 9.28
C GLY A 227 -18.62 8.84 8.39
N ILE A 228 -18.98 8.51 7.16
CA ILE A 228 -19.70 9.39 6.23
C ILE A 228 -21.12 8.81 6.01
N PRO A 229 -22.20 9.60 6.20
CA PRO A 229 -23.57 9.13 5.98
C PRO A 229 -23.74 8.48 4.60
N CYS A 230 -24.31 7.29 4.57
CA CYS A 230 -24.67 6.57 3.34
C CYS A 230 -26.00 7.09 2.77
N GLY A 231 -26.40 6.67 1.57
CA GLY A 231 -27.68 7.07 0.96
C GLY A 231 -28.90 6.86 1.88
N HIS A 232 -28.96 5.72 2.60
CA HIS A 232 -30.03 5.45 3.57
C HIS A 232 -30.04 6.44 4.74
N ALA A 233 -28.86 6.78 5.27
CA ALA A 233 -28.75 7.74 6.36
C ALA A 233 -29.11 9.15 5.89
N ILE A 234 -28.65 9.54 4.69
CA ILE A 234 -28.93 10.84 4.10
C ILE A 234 -30.42 11.02 3.83
N SER A 235 -31.14 9.99 3.36
CA SER A 235 -32.59 10.12 3.16
C SER A 235 -33.32 10.38 4.48
N ALA A 236 -32.94 9.70 5.56
CA ALA A 236 -33.48 9.96 6.90
C ALA A 236 -33.11 11.36 7.43
N ILE A 237 -31.90 11.84 7.18
CA ILE A 237 -31.45 13.20 7.54
C ILE A 237 -32.27 14.25 6.78
N PHE A 238 -32.51 14.05 5.49
CA PHE A 238 -33.31 14.98 4.68
C PHE A 238 -34.77 15.06 5.10
N GLN A 239 -35.37 13.98 5.62
CA GLN A 239 -36.72 14.04 6.19
C GLN A 239 -36.81 14.96 7.43
N ARG A 240 -35.68 15.37 8.00
CA ARG A 240 -35.57 16.28 9.14
C ARG A 240 -35.10 17.68 8.75
N ASP A 241 -34.94 17.97 7.46
CA ASP A 241 -34.38 19.21 6.94
C ASP A 241 -32.98 19.56 7.50
N GLU A 242 -32.21 18.53 7.89
CA GLU A 242 -30.87 18.67 8.44
C GLU A 242 -29.79 18.47 7.37
N SER A 243 -28.57 18.95 7.64
CA SER A 243 -27.45 18.81 6.72
C SER A 243 -26.67 17.51 6.95
N PRO A 244 -26.43 16.68 5.92
CA PRO A 244 -25.58 15.50 6.04
C PRO A 244 -24.14 15.78 6.50
N ILE A 245 -23.66 17.01 6.32
CA ILE A 245 -22.30 17.41 6.72
C ILE A 245 -22.14 17.37 8.25
N ASP A 246 -23.21 17.63 8.99
CA ASP A 246 -23.19 17.70 10.46
C ASP A 246 -23.06 16.29 11.08
N TYR A 247 -23.48 15.28 10.32
CA TYR A 247 -23.44 13.86 10.67
C TYR A 247 -22.14 13.16 10.28
N VAL A 248 -21.22 13.84 9.60
CA VAL A 248 -19.89 13.33 9.26
C VAL A 248 -19.03 13.24 10.52
N ASP A 249 -18.28 12.15 10.64
CA ASP A 249 -17.34 11.90 11.75
C ASP A 249 -16.30 13.02 11.93
N GLU A 250 -15.92 13.27 13.18
CA GLU A 250 -14.99 14.32 13.58
C GLU A 250 -13.62 14.22 12.90
N CYS A 251 -13.21 13.03 12.43
CA CYS A 251 -11.94 12.87 11.73
C CYS A 251 -11.87 13.60 10.37
N TYR A 252 -13.01 13.98 9.79
CA TYR A 252 -13.09 14.70 8.52
C TYR A 252 -13.20 16.22 8.66
N LYS A 253 -13.34 16.74 9.88
CA LYS A 253 -13.53 18.16 10.13
C LYS A 253 -12.20 18.93 9.97
N PRO A 254 -12.24 20.20 9.51
CA PRO A 254 -11.06 21.05 9.33
C PRO A 254 -10.19 21.14 10.59
N ALA A 255 -10.81 21.25 11.78
CA ALA A 255 -10.10 21.30 13.05
C ALA A 255 -9.22 20.06 13.27
N THR A 256 -9.77 18.87 13.03
CA THR A 256 -9.02 17.60 13.15
C THR A 256 -7.97 17.46 12.04
N TYR A 257 -8.28 17.88 10.81
CA TYR A 257 -7.33 17.91 9.70
C TYR A 257 -6.09 18.76 10.03
N MET A 258 -6.30 19.94 10.60
CA MET A 258 -5.22 20.87 10.95
C MET A 258 -4.36 20.37 12.11
N LYS A 259 -4.84 19.49 12.98
CA LYS A 259 -3.99 18.81 13.98
C LYS A 259 -2.87 17.99 13.31
N SER A 260 -3.06 17.47 12.09
CA SER A 260 -2.03 16.74 11.34
C SER A 260 -1.01 17.67 10.69
N TYR A 261 -1.48 18.79 10.14
CA TYR A 261 -0.67 19.67 9.29
C TYR A 261 -0.15 20.91 10.02
N GLY A 262 -0.61 21.16 11.25
CA GLY A 262 -0.15 22.25 12.11
C GLY A 262 1.37 22.25 12.30
N PRO A 263 2.00 21.11 12.67
CA PRO A 263 3.45 21.03 12.80
C PRO A 263 4.19 21.41 11.50
N MET A 264 5.33 22.09 11.65
CA MET A 264 6.16 22.53 10.53
C MET A 264 7.45 21.74 10.46
N ILE A 265 7.82 21.30 9.25
CA ILE A 265 9.17 20.86 8.95
C ILE A 265 9.96 22.12 8.59
N TYR A 266 10.97 22.45 9.39
CA TYR A 266 11.76 23.65 9.18
C TYR A 266 12.72 23.50 7.98
N PRO A 267 12.98 24.59 7.24
CA PRO A 267 14.06 24.61 6.27
C PRO A 267 15.39 24.35 6.96
N ILE A 268 16.33 23.77 6.22
CA ILE A 268 17.69 23.51 6.68
C ILE A 268 18.56 24.22 5.66
N PRO A 269 19.54 25.02 6.10
CA PRO A 269 20.44 25.72 5.21
C PRO A 269 21.30 24.74 4.41
N SER A 270 22.07 25.25 3.45
CA SER A 270 22.97 24.43 2.65
C SER A 270 24.08 23.81 3.53
N MET A 271 24.68 22.71 3.07
CA MET A 271 25.62 21.92 3.88
C MET A 271 26.86 22.73 4.32
N ASP A 272 27.27 23.70 3.52
CA ASP A 272 28.36 24.64 3.81
C ASP A 272 28.08 25.56 5.01
N GLN A 273 26.81 25.75 5.36
CA GLN A 273 26.38 26.58 6.48
C GLN A 273 26.11 25.75 7.76
N TRP A 274 26.29 24.43 7.70
CA TRP A 274 26.07 23.57 8.87
C TRP A 274 27.19 23.74 9.89
N ALA A 275 26.82 23.79 11.17
CA ALA A 275 27.80 23.78 12.25
C ALA A 275 28.63 22.49 12.19
N LYS A 276 29.96 22.62 12.15
CA LYS A 276 30.87 21.47 12.18
C LYS A 276 30.86 20.89 13.59
N SER A 277 30.35 19.69 13.76
CA SER A 277 30.17 19.04 15.07
C SER A 277 31.45 18.43 15.65
N GLY A 278 32.55 18.41 14.91
CA GLY A 278 33.81 17.77 15.32
C GLY A 278 33.73 16.24 15.43
N HIS A 279 32.57 15.64 15.17
CA HIS A 279 32.40 14.19 15.16
C HIS A 279 33.06 13.55 13.94
N PRO A 280 33.53 12.29 14.05
CA PRO A 280 34.10 11.57 12.92
C PRO A 280 33.07 11.43 11.79
N PRO A 281 33.52 11.41 10.52
CA PRO A 281 32.64 11.18 9.38
C PRO A 281 31.84 9.89 9.57
N ILE A 282 30.54 9.96 9.34
CA ILE A 282 29.70 8.77 9.29
C ILE A 282 30.05 8.02 8.01
N HIS A 283 30.74 6.89 8.16
CA HIS A 283 31.06 6.01 7.04
C HIS A 283 29.78 5.33 6.52
N PRO A 284 29.72 5.03 5.21
CA PRO A 284 28.61 4.26 4.67
C PRO A 284 28.49 2.91 5.38
N PRO A 285 27.26 2.41 5.55
CA PRO A 285 27.03 1.09 6.14
C PRO A 285 27.77 -0.01 5.36
N THR A 286 28.27 -1.02 6.08
CA THR A 286 28.96 -2.14 5.45
C THR A 286 27.95 -2.98 4.66
N VAL A 287 28.09 -3.04 3.33
CA VAL A 287 27.15 -3.76 2.46
C VAL A 287 27.12 -5.25 2.81
N ARG A 288 26.03 -5.69 3.46
CA ARG A 288 25.76 -7.12 3.68
C ARG A 288 25.05 -7.70 2.45
N VAL A 289 25.63 -8.75 1.86
CA VAL A 289 24.97 -9.51 0.79
C VAL A 289 23.77 -10.24 1.40
N GLN A 290 22.56 -9.80 1.06
CA GLN A 290 21.34 -10.44 1.52
C GLN A 290 21.24 -11.87 0.97
N PRO A 291 20.81 -12.87 1.77
CA PRO A 291 20.50 -14.20 1.26
C PRO A 291 19.49 -14.07 0.11
N GLY A 292 19.89 -14.50 -1.08
CA GLY A 292 19.00 -14.47 -2.23
C GLY A 292 17.69 -15.23 -1.93
N ARG A 293 16.61 -14.87 -2.64
CA ARG A 293 15.33 -15.59 -2.57
C ARG A 293 15.62 -17.10 -2.61
N PRO A 294 15.22 -17.88 -1.58
CA PRO A 294 15.46 -19.32 -1.58
C PRO A 294 14.90 -19.91 -2.87
N LYS A 295 15.74 -20.64 -3.61
CA LYS A 295 15.28 -21.35 -4.80
C LYS A 295 14.17 -22.30 -4.34
N LYS A 296 12.97 -22.16 -4.91
CA LYS A 296 11.83 -23.06 -4.63
C LYS A 296 12.13 -24.51 -5.04
N THR A 297 13.10 -24.69 -5.92
CA THR A 297 13.58 -26.00 -6.37
C THR A 297 15.01 -26.17 -5.92
N ARG A 298 15.24 -27.24 -5.16
CA ARG A 298 16.57 -27.79 -4.87
C ARG A 298 17.31 -28.00 -6.21
N SER A 299 18.58 -27.59 -6.29
CA SER A 299 19.44 -28.05 -7.38
C SER A 299 19.64 -29.56 -7.19
N LYS A 300 19.23 -30.37 -8.16
CA LYS A 300 19.49 -31.80 -8.12
C LYS A 300 21.00 -32.04 -8.13
N GLU A 301 21.46 -32.90 -7.24
CA GLU A 301 22.87 -33.33 -7.24
C GLU A 301 23.10 -34.29 -8.41
N PRO A 302 24.31 -34.37 -8.98
CA PRO A 302 24.59 -35.21 -10.16
C PRO A 302 24.26 -36.70 -9.96
N ALA A 303 24.22 -37.16 -8.71
CA ALA A 303 23.94 -38.55 -8.33
C ALA A 303 22.46 -38.81 -7.93
N GLU A 304 21.56 -37.82 -8.05
CA GLU A 304 20.16 -37.99 -7.66
C GLU A 304 19.40 -38.83 -8.70
N ILE A 305 19.21 -40.11 -8.39
CA ILE A 305 18.44 -41.07 -9.20
C ILE A 305 17.02 -40.53 -9.37
N VAL A 306 16.63 -40.23 -10.61
CA VAL A 306 15.25 -39.85 -10.94
C VAL A 306 14.39 -41.10 -10.83
N VAL A 307 13.68 -41.24 -9.71
CA VAL A 307 12.62 -42.26 -9.59
C VAL A 307 11.50 -41.86 -10.55
N PRO A 308 11.16 -42.68 -11.57
CA PRO A 308 10.05 -42.39 -12.45
C PRO A 308 8.74 -42.39 -11.64
N PRO A 309 7.78 -41.51 -11.97
CA PRO A 309 6.49 -41.49 -11.29
C PRO A 309 5.78 -42.85 -11.43
N PRO A 310 4.99 -43.27 -10.44
CA PRO A 310 4.20 -44.49 -10.55
C PRO A 310 3.25 -44.40 -11.76
N PRO A 311 2.98 -45.53 -12.45
CA PRO A 311 2.06 -45.55 -13.57
C PRO A 311 0.67 -45.03 -13.13
N PRO A 312 -0.01 -44.25 -13.99
CA PRO A 312 -1.32 -43.70 -13.66
C PRO A 312 -2.34 -44.83 -13.40
N PRO A 313 -3.33 -44.60 -12.52
CA PRO A 313 -4.31 -45.61 -12.11
C PRO A 313 -5.25 -46.11 -13.24
N HIS A 314 -5.16 -45.53 -14.44
CA HIS A 314 -5.95 -45.92 -15.60
C HIS A 314 -5.05 -46.09 -16.84
N PRO A 315 -5.25 -47.15 -17.65
CA PRO A 315 -4.53 -47.30 -18.90
C PRO A 315 -4.84 -46.12 -19.81
N MET A 316 -3.78 -45.42 -20.27
CA MET A 316 -3.92 -44.33 -21.22
C MET A 316 -4.39 -44.89 -22.58
N PRO A 317 -5.15 -44.11 -23.39
CA PRO A 317 -5.60 -44.55 -24.71
C PRO A 317 -4.42 -44.98 -25.61
N PRO A 318 -4.63 -45.89 -26.59
CA PRO A 318 -3.56 -46.47 -27.41
C PRO A 318 -2.68 -45.49 -28.21
N ASN A 319 -2.96 -44.18 -28.20
CA ASN A 319 -2.23 -43.15 -28.93
C ASN A 319 -2.00 -41.86 -28.09
N TYR A 320 -1.96 -41.96 -26.76
CA TYR A 320 -1.71 -40.80 -25.91
C TYR A 320 -0.23 -40.39 -25.91
N VAL A 321 0.07 -39.21 -26.44
CA VAL A 321 1.38 -38.56 -26.37
C VAL A 321 1.38 -37.58 -25.20
N GLN A 322 2.21 -37.80 -24.18
CA GLN A 322 2.37 -36.84 -23.07
C GLN A 322 2.86 -35.48 -23.60
N PRO A 323 2.18 -34.36 -23.26
CA PRO A 323 2.69 -33.03 -23.60
C PRO A 323 4.03 -32.77 -22.90
N ARG A 324 5.01 -32.20 -23.62
CA ARG A 324 6.28 -31.78 -23.00
C ARG A 324 6.02 -30.59 -22.06
N ASP A 325 6.56 -30.65 -20.84
CA ASP A 325 6.42 -29.62 -19.79
C ASP A 325 6.90 -28.21 -20.20
N LYS A 326 7.67 -28.09 -21.27
CA LYS A 326 8.19 -26.82 -21.78
C LYS A 326 8.16 -26.82 -23.31
N LEU A 327 7.47 -25.83 -23.87
CA LEU A 327 7.58 -25.51 -25.29
C LEU A 327 9.03 -25.15 -25.62
N ARG A 328 9.66 -25.87 -26.56
CA ARG A 328 10.95 -25.45 -27.11
C ARG A 328 10.72 -24.14 -27.87
N ARG A 329 11.50 -23.11 -27.55
CA ARG A 329 11.59 -21.88 -28.35
C ARG A 329 12.38 -22.17 -29.62
N LEU A 330 11.80 -22.98 -30.52
CA LEU A 330 12.33 -23.14 -31.87
C LEU A 330 12.07 -21.81 -32.62
N PHE A 331 13.07 -21.33 -33.37
CA PHE A 331 13.05 -20.13 -34.22
C PHE A 331 13.23 -18.74 -33.56
N ILE A 332 13.57 -18.63 -32.27
CA ILE A 332 13.96 -17.32 -31.68
C ILE A 332 15.47 -17.14 -31.76
N LYS A 333 15.97 -16.36 -32.72
CA LYS A 333 17.34 -15.84 -32.70
C LYS A 333 17.45 -14.80 -31.57
N ILE A 334 18.10 -15.19 -30.47
CA ILE A 334 18.39 -14.28 -29.35
C ILE A 334 19.50 -13.32 -29.81
N THR A 335 19.20 -12.03 -29.93
CA THR A 335 20.18 -11.00 -30.30
C THR A 335 20.51 -10.13 -29.09
N CYS A 336 21.80 -9.94 -28.82
CA CYS A 336 22.28 -9.12 -27.74
C CYS A 336 22.10 -7.63 -28.07
N ARG A 337 21.30 -6.91 -27.27
CA ARG A 337 21.11 -5.45 -27.43
C ARG A 337 22.35 -4.60 -27.11
N ARG A 338 23.42 -5.19 -26.56
CA ARG A 338 24.69 -4.49 -26.24
C ARG A 338 25.71 -4.60 -27.37
N CYS A 339 25.93 -5.80 -27.93
CA CYS A 339 26.94 -6.00 -28.98
C CYS A 339 26.34 -6.31 -30.37
N GLY A 340 25.03 -6.46 -30.48
CA GLY A 340 24.34 -6.78 -31.73
C GLY A 340 24.47 -8.24 -32.20
N GLN A 341 25.29 -9.06 -31.54
CA GLN A 341 25.51 -10.45 -31.94
C GLN A 341 24.38 -11.39 -31.48
N SER A 342 24.15 -12.45 -32.24
CA SER A 342 23.16 -13.49 -31.92
C SER A 342 23.76 -14.59 -31.01
N GLY A 343 22.90 -15.33 -30.32
CA GLY A 343 23.28 -16.47 -29.45
C GLY A 343 23.33 -16.16 -27.95
N HIS A 344 23.30 -14.89 -27.54
CA HIS A 344 23.32 -14.50 -26.13
C HIS A 344 22.50 -13.23 -25.86
N ASN A 345 22.15 -12.96 -24.61
CA ASN A 345 21.40 -11.76 -24.21
C ASN A 345 22.33 -10.73 -23.53
N ARG A 346 21.84 -9.50 -23.31
CA ARG A 346 22.63 -8.40 -22.71
C ARG A 346 23.28 -8.77 -21.36
N ALA A 347 22.63 -9.63 -20.56
CA ALA A 347 23.11 -10.00 -19.23
C ALA A 347 24.29 -10.99 -19.27
N THR A 348 24.42 -11.75 -20.36
CA THR A 348 25.49 -12.74 -20.56
C THR A 348 26.47 -12.31 -21.66
N CYS A 349 26.57 -11.00 -21.92
CA CYS A 349 27.45 -10.45 -22.94
C CYS A 349 28.83 -10.17 -22.34
N ASP A 350 29.90 -10.69 -22.93
CA ASP A 350 31.26 -10.56 -22.40
C ASP A 350 31.75 -9.11 -22.31
N ARG A 351 31.20 -8.21 -23.14
CA ARG A 351 31.43 -6.75 -23.03
C ARG A 351 30.91 -6.14 -21.71
N HIS A 352 30.01 -6.82 -21.01
CA HIS A 352 29.58 -6.43 -19.66
C HIS A 352 30.72 -6.55 -18.63
N SER A 353 31.63 -7.51 -18.83
CA SER A 353 32.72 -7.80 -17.90
C SER A 353 33.89 -6.82 -18.08
N SER A 354 34.18 -6.41 -19.32
CA SER A 354 35.24 -5.45 -19.64
C SER A 354 34.89 -4.00 -19.28
N GLU A 355 33.63 -3.57 -19.43
CA GLU A 355 33.19 -2.22 -19.00
C GLU A 355 33.29 -2.03 -17.47
N LYS A 356 33.06 -3.09 -16.68
CA LYS A 356 33.23 -3.06 -15.21
C LYS A 356 34.70 -2.88 -14.79
N GLN A 357 35.65 -3.42 -15.55
CA GLN A 357 37.07 -3.31 -15.23
C GLN A 357 37.62 -1.90 -15.56
N GLN A 358 37.16 -1.27 -16.65
CA GLN A 358 37.56 0.11 -17.00
C GLN A 358 36.88 1.19 -16.13
N ALA A 359 35.63 0.98 -15.70
CA ALA A 359 34.97 1.88 -14.77
C ALA A 359 35.65 1.92 -13.39
N ASN A 360 36.17 0.79 -12.91
CA ASN A 360 36.90 0.73 -11.64
C ASN A 360 38.29 1.38 -11.71
N ALA A 361 38.97 1.32 -12.87
CA ALA A 361 40.29 1.95 -13.06
C ALA A 361 40.22 3.49 -13.13
N SER A 362 39.15 4.05 -13.69
CA SER A 362 38.97 5.51 -13.80
C SER A 362 38.54 6.20 -12.50
N VAL A 363 37.96 5.45 -11.55
CA VAL A 363 37.66 5.96 -10.20
C VAL A 363 38.93 6.02 -9.35
N ALA A 364 39.81 5.00 -9.44
CA ALA A 364 41.09 4.98 -8.72
C ALA A 364 42.05 6.10 -9.14
N GLN A 365 42.03 6.55 -10.39
CA GLN A 365 42.89 7.66 -10.86
C GLN A 365 42.38 9.05 -10.44
N LYS A 366 41.11 9.21 -10.07
CA LYS A 366 40.57 10.50 -9.59
C LYS A 366 40.85 10.77 -8.12
N GLU A 367 41.11 9.75 -7.32
CA GLU A 367 41.44 9.91 -5.89
C GLU A 367 42.90 10.32 -5.68
N VAL A 368 43.82 9.91 -6.55
CA VAL A 368 45.26 10.24 -6.42
C VAL A 368 45.58 11.72 -6.72
N HIS A 369 44.75 12.41 -7.52
CA HIS A 369 45.02 13.80 -7.93
C HIS A 369 44.54 14.89 -6.96
N THR A 370 43.89 14.54 -5.83
CA THR A 370 43.37 15.54 -4.88
C THR A 370 44.17 15.68 -3.57
N GLU A 371 45.22 14.88 -3.35
CA GLU A 371 46.08 14.98 -2.14
C GLU A 371 47.41 15.73 -2.35
N GLY A 372 47.65 16.32 -3.52
CA GLY A 372 48.92 17.01 -3.83
C GLY A 372 48.75 18.49 -4.17
N GLY A 373 48.62 19.37 -3.18
CA GLY A 373 48.82 20.80 -3.43
C GLY A 373 48.29 21.75 -2.36
N ALA A 374 49.12 22.09 -1.36
CA ALA A 374 49.37 23.47 -0.89
C ALA A 374 50.28 23.45 0.35
N VAL A 375 51.60 23.47 0.11
CA VAL A 375 52.55 24.09 1.04
C VAL A 375 53.18 25.25 0.27
N ARG A 376 52.74 26.47 0.59
CA ARG A 376 53.55 27.69 0.73
C ARG A 376 52.67 28.83 1.22
#